data_AF-A0A522ILC7-F1
#
_entry.id   AF-A0A522ILC7-F1
#
_cell.length_a   1.000
_cell.length_b   1.000
_cell.length_c   1.000
_cell.angle_alpha   90.00
_cell.angle_beta   90.00
_cell.angle_gamma   90.00
#
_symmetry.space_group_name_H-M   'P 1'
#
loop_
_entity.id
_entity.type
_entity.pdbx_description
1 polymer ?
#
loop_
_entity_poly.entity_id
_entity_poly.type
_entity_poly.pdbx_seq_one_letter_code
_entity_poly.pdbx_strand_id
1 'polypeptide(L)' 'MDMKLLFTAALALATGLASFGASAADKPPIKVGVLLPESGFMRPNGETYRIAIEMAVDEVNKAGGVNGSQIQLVLSDDQD' A
#
# COMPACT_ATOMS: atom_id res chain seq x y z
N MET A 1 17.48 7.00 -45.92
CA MET A 1 17.57 6.85 -44.44
C MET A 1 17.73 5.38 -44.16
N ASP A 2 18.87 4.98 -43.58
CA ASP A 2 19.18 3.57 -43.37
C ASP A 2 18.18 2.93 -42.40
N MET A 3 17.59 1.80 -42.79
CA MET A 3 16.61 1.05 -41.97
C MET A 3 17.18 0.68 -40.58
N LYS A 4 18.51 0.48 -40.50
CA LYS A 4 19.25 0.26 -39.25
C LYS A 4 19.19 1.45 -38.31
N LEU A 5 19.23 2.68 -38.84
CA LEU A 5 19.20 3.92 -38.07
C LEU A 5 17.81 4.18 -37.47
N LEU A 6 16.75 3.78 -38.20
CA LEU A 6 15.37 3.84 -37.71
C LEU A 6 15.13 2.83 -36.58
N PHE A 7 15.70 1.62 -36.69
CA PHE A 7 15.58 0.59 -35.66
C PHE A 7 16.31 0.93 -34.37
N THR A 8 17.53 1.49 -34.44
CA THR A 8 18.26 1.94 -33.25
C THR A 8 17.61 3.14 -32.57
N ALA A 9 17.02 4.07 -33.34
CA ALA A 9 16.29 5.20 -32.77
C ALA A 9 15.02 4.76 -32.01
N ALA A 10 14.28 3.79 -32.55
CA ALA A 10 13.09 3.24 -31.88
C ALA A 10 13.45 2.51 -30.57
N LEU A 11 14.56 1.76 -30.55
CA LEU A 11 15.02 1.05 -29.36
C LEU A 11 15.53 2.00 -28.26
N ALA A 12 16.20 3.10 -28.65
CA ALA A 12 16.65 4.14 -27.71
C ALA A 12 15.49 4.93 -27.10
N LEU A 13 14.40 5.14 -27.85
CA LEU A 13 13.20 5.80 -27.34
C LEU A 13 12.45 4.90 -26.35
N ALA A 14 12.36 3.59 -26.63
CA ALA A 14 11.71 2.61 -25.76
C ALA A 14 12.44 2.42 -24.41
N THR A 15 13.77 2.48 -24.38
CA THR A 15 14.55 2.41 -23.13
C THR A 15 14.55 3.75 -22.37
N GLY A 16 14.45 4.88 -23.07
CA GLY A 16 14.32 6.21 -22.44
C GLY A 16 13.02 6.37 -21.63
N LEU A 17 11.90 5.88 -22.17
CA LEU A 17 10.57 5.96 -21.53
C LEU A 17 10.44 5.08 -20.27
N ALA A 18 11.16 3.96 -20.20
CA ALA A 18 11.20 3.11 -19.00
C ALA A 18 11.93 3.77 -17.81
N SER A 19 12.77 4.78 -18.08
CA SER A 19 13.57 5.47 -17.07
C SER A 19 12.82 6.59 -16.35
N PHE A 20 11.67 7.03 -16.88
CA PHE A 20 10.84 8.12 -16.32
C PHE A 20 9.74 7.62 -15.38
N GLY A 21 9.71 6.34 -15.06
CA GLY A 21 9.04 5.85 -13.86
C GLY A 21 9.80 6.35 -12.64
N ALA A 22 9.68 7.64 -12.33
CA ALA A 22 10.02 8.14 -11.01
C ALA A 22 9.19 7.31 -10.03
N SER A 23 9.84 6.32 -9.38
CA SER A 23 9.31 5.76 -8.16
C SER A 23 9.17 6.95 -7.23
N ALA A 24 7.96 7.48 -7.12
CA ALA A 24 7.61 8.38 -6.04
C ALA A 24 8.07 7.64 -4.79
N ALA A 25 9.12 8.16 -4.12
CA ALA A 25 9.65 7.52 -2.94
C ALA A 25 8.47 7.23 -2.00
N ASP A 26 8.28 5.96 -1.65
CA ASP A 26 7.14 5.54 -0.84
C ASP A 26 7.07 6.43 0.39
N LYS A 27 5.96 7.15 0.56
CA LYS A 27 5.78 8.00 1.72
C LYS A 27 5.81 7.13 2.97
N PRO A 28 6.33 7.65 4.10
CA PRO A 28 6.30 6.91 5.35
C PRO A 28 4.86 6.49 5.68
N PRO A 29 4.65 5.28 6.20
CA PRO A 29 3.32 4.78 6.49
C PRO A 29 2.67 5.56 7.64
N ILE A 30 1.34 5.70 7.58
CA ILE A 30 0.54 6.22 8.68
C ILE A 30 0.27 5.07 9.64
N LYS A 31 0.89 5.14 10.83
CA LYS A 31 0.66 4.17 11.88
C LYS A 31 -0.64 4.48 12.61
N VAL A 32 -1.54 3.50 12.66
CA VAL A 32 -2.82 3.59 13.37
C VAL A 32 -2.83 2.54 14.47
N GLY A 33 -2.84 3.00 15.73
CA GLY A 33 -3.05 2.15 16.89
C GLY A 33 -4.52 1.78 17.02
N VAL A 34 -4.81 0.49 17.18
CA VAL A 34 -6.17 -0.01 17.41
C VAL A 34 -6.14 -0.93 18.62
N LEU A 35 -6.94 -0.58 19.62
CA LEU A 35 -7.22 -1.44 20.76
C LEU A 35 -8.46 -2.27 20.43
N LEU A 36 -8.35 -3.58 20.53
CA LEU A 36 -9.41 -4.53 20.26
C LEU A 36 -9.66 -5.38 21.51
N PRO A 37 -10.91 -5.77 21.80
CA PRO A 37 -11.17 -6.74 22.86
C PRO A 37 -10.75 -8.12 22.35
N GLU A 38 -9.47 -8.47 22.50
CA GLU A 38 -8.92 -9.76 22.05
C GLU A 38 -8.97 -10.81 23.15
N SER A 39 -9.29 -10.38 24.37
CA SER A 39 -9.55 -11.23 25.52
C SER A 39 -10.91 -10.94 26.19
N GLY A 40 -11.20 -11.70 27.25
CA GLY A 40 -12.42 -11.54 28.04
C GLY A 40 -13.72 -11.91 27.30
N PHE A 41 -14.83 -11.41 27.83
CA PHE A 41 -16.18 -11.75 27.35
C PHE A 41 -16.46 -11.24 25.93
N MET A 42 -15.81 -10.15 25.52
CA MET A 42 -16.05 -9.49 24.24
C MET A 42 -15.15 -9.99 23.10
N ARG A 43 -14.27 -10.96 23.34
CA ARG A 43 -13.37 -11.54 22.33
C ARG A 43 -14.03 -11.88 20.98
N PRO A 44 -15.21 -12.52 20.92
CA PRO A 44 -15.85 -12.81 19.64
C PRO A 44 -16.17 -11.55 18.81
N ASN A 45 -16.45 -10.43 19.47
CA ASN A 45 -16.65 -9.15 18.80
C ASN A 45 -15.33 -8.59 18.30
N GLY A 46 -14.24 -8.71 19.09
CA GLY A 46 -12.90 -8.28 18.69
C GLY A 46 -12.40 -8.94 17.41
N GLU A 47 -12.67 -10.24 17.24
CA GLU A 47 -12.36 -10.97 16.01
C GLU A 47 -13.11 -10.39 14.80
N THR A 48 -14.40 -10.08 14.97
CA THR A 48 -15.20 -9.44 13.90
C THR A 48 -14.69 -8.03 13.58
N TYR A 49 -14.30 -7.26 14.59
CA TYR A 49 -13.75 -5.91 14.42
C TYR A 49 -12.41 -5.93 13.69
N ARG A 50 -11.52 -6.86 14.07
CA ARG A 50 -10.23 -7.07 13.40
C ARG A 50 -10.41 -7.29 11.90
N ILE A 51 -11.29 -8.22 11.53
CA ILE A 51 -11.58 -8.53 10.11
C ILE A 51 -12.09 -7.28 9.38
N ALA A 52 -13.05 -6.56 9.97
CA ALA A 52 -13.61 -5.36 9.35
C ALA A 52 -12.57 -4.25 9.13
N ILE A 53 -11.69 -4.03 10.12
CA ILE A 53 -10.63 -3.01 10.05
C ILE A 53 -9.58 -3.41 9.02
N GLU A 54 -9.13 -4.67 9.02
CA GLU A 54 -8.15 -5.16 8.05
C GLU A 54 -8.68 -5.07 6.62
N MET A 55 -9.96 -5.41 6.39
CA MET A 55 -10.62 -5.25 5.08
C MET A 55 -10.64 -3.78 4.64
N ALA A 56 -11.07 -2.86 5.51
CA ALA A 56 -11.13 -1.44 5.16
C ALA A 56 -9.74 -0.86 4.87
N VAL A 57 -8.73 -1.25 5.64
CA VAL A 57 -7.35 -0.81 5.41
C VAL A 57 -6.80 -1.37 4.11
N ASP A 58 -7.06 -2.64 3.79
CA ASP A 58 -6.65 -3.25 2.53
C ASP A 58 -7.28 -2.52 1.32
N GLU A 59 -8.58 -2.19 1.37
CA GLU A 59 -9.25 -1.41 0.34
C GLU A 59 -8.60 -0.04 0.12
N VAL A 60 -8.33 0.71 1.20
CA VAL A 60 -7.68 2.03 1.15
C VAL A 60 -6.26 1.92 0.60
N ASN A 61 -5.49 0.94 1.07
CA ASN A 61 -4.11 0.73 0.65
C ASN A 61 -4.01 0.30 -0.82
N LYS A 62 -4.96 -0.52 -1.31
CA LYS A 62 -5.08 -0.89 -2.73
C LYS A 62 -5.47 0.29 -3.61
N ALA A 63 -6.21 1.27 -3.07
CA ALA A 63 -6.55 2.51 -3.76
C ALA A 63 -5.41 3.55 -3.77
N GLY A 64 -4.22 3.22 -3.26
CA GLY A 64 -3.05 4.10 -3.23
C GLY A 64 -2.85 4.82 -1.88
N GLY A 65 -3.54 4.38 -0.83
CA GLY A 65 -3.37 4.88 0.53
C GLY A 65 -3.92 6.30 0.71
N VAL A 66 -3.55 6.94 1.83
CA VAL A 66 -3.98 8.29 2.17
C VAL A 66 -2.93 9.29 1.70
N ASN A 67 -3.27 10.09 0.70
CA ASN A 67 -2.34 11.03 0.06
C ASN A 67 -1.03 10.36 -0.39
N GLY A 68 -1.10 9.10 -0.84
CA GLY A 68 0.07 8.30 -1.25
C GLY A 68 0.85 7.65 -0.10
N SER A 69 0.32 7.66 1.13
CA SER A 69 0.93 6.98 2.29
C SER A 69 0.09 5.77 2.67
N GLN A 70 0.71 4.60 2.80
CA GLN A 70 0.02 3.38 3.22
C GLN A 70 -0.35 3.45 4.71
N ILE A 71 -1.48 2.88 5.08
CA ILE A 71 -1.88 2.68 6.47
C ILE A 71 -1.19 1.41 7.00
N GLN A 72 -0.58 1.52 8.19
CA GLN A 72 -0.03 0.41 8.96
C GLN A 72 -0.78 0.29 10.28
N LEU A 73 -1.47 -0.83 10.47
CA LEU A 73 -2.14 -1.14 11.73
C LEU A 73 -1.14 -1.58 12.79
N VAL A 74 -1.34 -1.07 14.02
CA VAL A 74 -0.67 -1.53 15.24
C VAL A 74 -1.78 -1.97 16.18
N LEU A 75 -1.89 -3.27 16.41
CA LEU A 75 -3.00 -3.87 17.13
C LEU A 75 -2.54 -4.30 18.52
N SER A 76 -3.36 -4.04 19.54
CA SER A 76 -3.16 -4.50 20.91
C SER A 76 -4.49 -4.91 21.53
N ASP A 77 -4.43 -5.75 22.55
CA ASP A 77 -5.60 -6.04 23.37
C ASP A 77 -5.96 -4.80 24.20
N ASP A 78 -7.25 -4.55 24.42
CA ASP A 78 -7.71 -3.42 25.24
C ASP A 78 -7.54 -3.66 26.74
N GLN A 79 -7.11 -4.86 27.13
CA GLN A 79 -6.82 -5.29 28.51
C GLN A 79 -5.32 -5.43 28.82
N ASP A 80 -4.44 -5.06 27.89
CA ASP A 80 -2.98 -5.05 28.09
C ASP A 80 -2.51 -4.03 29.14
#